data_AF-L0D7P4-F1
#
_entry.id   AF-L0D7P4-F1
#
_cell.length_a   1.000
_cell.length_b   1.000
_cell.length_c   1.000
_cell.angle_alpha   90.00
_cell.angle_beta   90.00
_cell.angle_gamma   90.00
#
_symmetry.space_group_name_H-M   'P 1'
#
loop_
_entity.id
_entity.type
_entity.pdbx_description
1 polymer ?
#
loop_
_entity_poly.entity_id
_entity_poly.type
_entity_poly.pdbx_seq_one_letter_code
_entity_poly.pdbx_strand_id
1 'polypeptide(L)'
;MNNIHKLFASHRGQRSPLVGVVAGSGLVTSGALDAGADLLFALNSGFYRSQGSGSFAAFLPYGNANDQTEDLLREHLLPRRGRMPVIAGLLVNDPTHSLEERLARLRQLGVEGVVNWPTVGFIDGHFRGALEAAGLGTEAEIGMLHRAKAMGFATFGFAVVGDGSASRFATAGVDAMIMGLGLTHEVHDVQERRDHIQHSCTLLNAMLEEVHQTGHAPVCLAFGGPITTPEDLEQLLAHSAIDGFAGGSVFERLPFQSAIVSLVRRFKSLLLRAGDVVHPAGFGPLVGVSDQMLELYRRVERVAPFDVSVYIQGESGSGKELVATQIHRLSLRRHRAFVTVNCGAIPDSLFESELFGHEKGAFTGAHRRRLGKFELAHGGTLFLDEVADLSPHGQVALLRAIQQREITPVGGERPKSVDVRILAASNRPLSQLIDEGEFRADLYYRLNGVTIELPPLRSRLKDIPFLAEHILGRLSVQFKRMVLSLSSDFYAKIIEHDWPGNVRELEHVLTQSIMLEDGPILDGKHFEPVSRRSNEARPLRDNDLDLDPLAARRRALRRAMQQAGGNKSRAAELLGVTRRTLYAWLRESSPEVDPSQKS
;
A
#
# COMPACT_ATOMS: atom_id res chain seq x y z
N MET A 1 -27.74 22.60 13.62
CA MET A 1 -26.55 21.75 13.48
C MET A 1 -25.86 22.12 12.17
N ASN A 2 -24.65 22.69 12.24
CA ASN A 2 -23.83 23.04 11.06
C ASN A 2 -23.45 21.78 10.25
N ASN A 3 -23.10 21.93 8.96
CA ASN A 3 -22.84 20.79 8.07
C ASN A 3 -21.71 19.90 8.61
N ILE A 4 -20.71 20.51 9.25
CA ILE A 4 -19.59 19.79 9.86
C ILE A 4 -20.00 18.81 10.97
N HIS A 5 -20.98 19.16 11.81
CA HIS A 5 -21.45 18.27 12.88
C HIS A 5 -22.27 17.10 12.30
N LYS A 6 -23.01 17.36 11.21
CA LYS A 6 -23.70 16.30 10.46
C LYS A 6 -22.69 15.36 9.78
N LEU A 7 -21.61 15.92 9.23
CA LEU A 7 -20.52 15.13 8.65
C LEU A 7 -19.93 14.20 9.70
N PHE A 8 -19.52 14.71 10.87
CA PHE A 8 -18.96 13.88 11.94
C PHE A 8 -19.93 12.82 12.46
N ALA A 9 -21.21 13.18 12.63
CA ALA A 9 -22.23 12.21 13.03
C ALA A 9 -22.42 11.11 11.98
N SER A 10 -22.42 11.46 10.70
CA SER A 10 -22.54 10.50 9.59
C SER A 10 -21.28 9.65 9.43
N HIS A 11 -20.12 10.21 9.72
CA HIS A 11 -18.83 9.55 9.56
C HIS A 11 -18.67 8.36 10.50
N ARG A 12 -19.20 8.45 11.72
CA ARG A 12 -19.19 7.33 12.69
C ARG A 12 -19.87 6.05 12.18
N GLY A 13 -20.58 6.10 11.05
CA GLY A 13 -21.13 4.94 10.34
C GLY A 13 -20.61 4.75 8.89
N GLN A 14 -19.65 5.55 8.43
CA GLN A 14 -19.09 5.48 7.09
C GLN A 14 -17.75 4.72 7.06
N ARG A 15 -17.49 4.05 5.93
CA ARG A 15 -16.30 3.22 5.73
C ARG A 15 -15.19 3.91 4.97
N SER A 16 -15.25 5.21 4.68
CA SER A 16 -14.17 5.92 3.97
C SER A 16 -13.51 6.93 4.91
N PRO A 17 -12.19 7.15 4.85
CA PRO A 17 -11.55 8.14 5.70
C PRO A 17 -12.09 9.53 5.40
N LEU A 18 -12.13 10.36 6.42
CA LEU A 18 -12.28 11.80 6.23
C LEU A 18 -11.02 12.34 5.57
N VAL A 19 -11.16 13.03 4.45
CA VAL A 19 -10.06 13.68 3.76
C VAL A 19 -10.24 15.18 3.83
N GLY A 20 -9.32 15.83 4.55
CA GLY A 20 -9.21 17.27 4.67
C GLY A 20 -8.14 17.83 3.75
N VAL A 21 -8.49 18.83 2.94
CA VAL A 21 -7.52 19.49 2.05
C VAL A 21 -7.21 20.88 2.59
N VAL A 22 -5.94 21.14 2.88
CA VAL A 22 -5.44 22.50 3.15
C VAL A 22 -5.19 23.18 1.82
N ALA A 23 -6.12 24.03 1.40
CA ALA A 23 -6.05 24.70 0.11
C ALA A 23 -5.33 26.06 0.21
N GLY A 24 -4.36 26.27 -0.67
CA GLY A 24 -3.64 27.53 -0.87
C GLY A 24 -4.10 28.32 -2.09
N SER A 25 -4.97 27.74 -2.93
CA SER A 25 -5.49 28.40 -4.13
C SER A 25 -6.91 27.96 -4.49
N GLY A 26 -7.56 28.77 -5.35
CA GLY A 26 -8.88 28.43 -5.88
C GLY A 26 -8.88 27.16 -6.74
N LEU A 27 -7.78 26.87 -7.44
CA LEU A 27 -7.62 25.66 -8.25
C LEU A 27 -7.64 24.41 -7.37
N VAL A 28 -6.94 24.45 -6.23
CA VAL A 28 -6.92 23.33 -5.28
C VAL A 28 -8.27 23.16 -4.60
N THR A 29 -8.94 24.26 -4.29
CA THR A 29 -10.30 24.25 -3.74
C THR A 29 -11.27 23.54 -4.69
N SER A 30 -11.26 23.91 -5.97
CA SER A 30 -12.10 23.27 -6.99
C SER A 30 -11.73 21.80 -7.18
N GLY A 31 -10.43 21.47 -7.26
CA GLY A 31 -9.98 20.08 -7.37
C GLY A 31 -10.41 19.21 -6.19
N ALA A 32 -10.33 19.73 -4.96
CA ALA A 32 -10.78 19.03 -3.76
C ALA A 32 -12.30 18.79 -3.78
N LEU A 33 -13.09 19.78 -4.20
CA LEU A 33 -14.53 19.64 -4.35
C LEU A 33 -14.90 18.60 -5.41
N ASP A 34 -14.28 18.65 -6.59
CA ASP A 34 -14.51 17.71 -7.70
C ASP A 34 -14.10 16.27 -7.35
N ALA A 35 -13.16 16.13 -6.41
CA ALA A 35 -12.70 14.86 -5.90
C ALA A 35 -13.59 14.27 -4.79
N GLY A 36 -14.47 15.08 -4.20
CA GLY A 36 -15.28 14.68 -3.06
C GLY A 36 -14.51 14.65 -1.73
N ALA A 37 -13.59 15.60 -1.51
CA ALA A 37 -13.05 15.85 -0.17
C ALA A 37 -14.16 16.21 0.83
N ASP A 38 -13.94 15.95 2.11
CA ASP A 38 -14.94 16.17 3.16
C ASP A 38 -14.81 17.54 3.83
N LEU A 39 -13.58 18.08 3.89
CA LEU A 39 -13.23 19.28 4.63
C LEU A 39 -12.23 20.13 3.85
N LEU A 40 -12.39 21.45 3.91
CA LEU A 40 -11.37 22.40 3.50
C LEU A 40 -10.78 23.11 4.71
N PHE A 41 -9.46 23.27 4.70
CA PHE A 41 -8.73 24.04 5.69
C PHE A 41 -8.12 25.28 5.04
N ALA A 42 -8.46 26.45 5.58
CA ALA A 42 -7.80 27.72 5.28
C ALA A 42 -6.71 27.94 6.32
N LEU A 43 -5.47 27.57 5.99
CA LEU A 43 -4.31 27.81 6.84
C LEU A 43 -3.36 28.74 6.10
N ASN A 44 -2.75 29.71 6.78
CA ASN A 44 -1.76 30.60 6.16
C ASN A 44 -0.58 29.84 5.51
N SER A 45 -0.33 28.58 5.86
CA SER A 45 0.61 27.72 5.14
C SER A 45 0.25 27.50 3.66
N GLY A 46 -1.05 27.50 3.31
CA GLY A 46 -1.52 27.45 1.93
C GLY A 46 -1.13 28.68 1.12
N PHE A 47 -1.14 29.87 1.73
CA PHE A 47 -0.72 31.11 1.08
C PHE A 47 0.74 31.04 0.64
N TYR A 48 1.64 30.56 1.50
CA TYR A 48 3.04 30.41 1.14
C TYR A 48 3.26 29.31 0.08
N ARG A 49 2.52 28.20 0.16
CA ARG A 49 2.61 27.14 -0.85
C ARG A 49 2.19 27.60 -2.23
N SER A 50 1.14 28.41 -2.35
CA SER A 50 0.70 28.95 -3.65
C SER A 50 1.71 29.95 -4.24
N GLN A 51 2.58 30.52 -3.41
CA GLN A 51 3.71 31.37 -3.83
C GLN A 51 5.02 30.60 -4.08
N GLY A 52 4.98 29.26 -4.04
CA GLY A 52 6.16 28.42 -4.25
C GLY A 52 7.09 28.30 -3.04
N SER A 53 6.65 28.76 -1.87
CA SER A 53 7.36 28.60 -0.60
C SER A 53 6.84 27.41 0.19
N GLY A 54 7.72 26.74 0.95
CA GLY A 54 7.30 25.61 1.80
C GLY A 54 6.38 26.04 2.95
N SER A 55 5.58 25.11 3.47
CA SER A 55 4.64 25.35 4.59
C SER A 55 5.31 25.90 5.86
N PHE A 56 6.63 25.74 6.00
CA PHE A 56 7.40 26.27 7.12
C PHE A 56 7.36 27.80 7.23
N ALA A 57 7.21 28.50 6.09
CA ALA A 57 7.09 29.96 6.08
C ALA A 57 5.87 30.49 6.86
N ALA A 58 4.87 29.63 7.10
CA ALA A 58 3.68 29.94 7.90
C ALA A 58 3.98 30.33 9.36
N PHE A 59 5.14 29.93 9.87
CA PHE A 59 5.56 30.15 11.25
C PHE A 59 6.55 31.32 11.40
N LEU A 60 6.92 31.96 10.28
CA LEU A 60 7.84 33.09 10.27
C LEU A 60 7.06 34.42 10.32
N PRO A 61 7.61 35.48 10.91
CA PRO A 61 6.93 36.76 11.12
C PRO A 61 6.90 37.63 9.85
N TYR A 62 6.51 37.06 8.71
CA TYR A 62 6.39 37.80 7.44
C TYR A 62 5.05 38.55 7.31
N GLY A 63 4.11 38.31 8.20
CA GLY A 63 2.81 38.98 8.23
C GLY A 63 1.91 38.41 9.33
N ASN A 64 0.71 38.98 9.45
CA ASN A 64 -0.29 38.48 10.39
C ASN A 64 -0.95 37.22 9.82
N ALA A 65 -0.82 36.09 10.51
CA ALA A 65 -1.33 34.79 10.06
C ALA A 65 -2.87 34.75 9.95
N ASN A 66 -3.58 35.51 10.79
CA ASN A 66 -5.03 35.58 10.76
C ASN A 66 -5.53 36.37 9.56
N ASP A 67 -4.86 37.48 9.21
CA ASP A 67 -5.17 38.24 7.99
C ASP A 67 -4.94 37.39 6.73
N GLN A 68 -3.79 36.72 6.65
CA GLN A 68 -3.46 35.79 5.55
C GLN A 68 -4.51 34.66 5.42
N THR A 69 -5.02 34.15 6.54
CA THR A 69 -6.07 33.14 6.54
C THR A 69 -7.40 33.69 6.04
N GLU A 70 -7.76 34.92 6.43
CA GLU A 70 -8.97 35.59 5.98
C GLU A 70 -8.94 35.90 4.48
N ASP A 71 -7.77 36.29 3.94
CA ASP A 71 -7.57 36.52 2.51
C ASP A 71 -7.73 35.22 1.71
N LEU A 72 -7.11 34.12 2.15
CA LEU A 72 -7.30 32.79 1.54
C LEU A 72 -8.78 32.39 1.52
N LEU A 73 -9.49 32.61 2.62
CA LEU A 73 -10.92 32.32 2.72
C LEU A 73 -11.72 33.09 1.66
N ARG A 74 -11.53 34.41 1.60
CA ARG A 74 -12.30 35.32 0.72
C ARG A 74 -11.99 35.08 -0.75
N GLU A 75 -10.72 34.92 -1.11
CA GLU A 75 -10.29 34.92 -2.51
C GLU A 75 -10.36 33.52 -3.15
N HIS A 76 -10.07 32.48 -2.36
CA HIS A 76 -9.81 31.15 -2.90
C HIS A 76 -10.83 30.11 -2.48
N LEU A 77 -11.11 29.98 -1.19
CA LEU A 77 -11.89 28.85 -0.66
C LEU A 77 -13.41 29.09 -0.73
N LEU A 78 -13.91 30.14 -0.07
CA LEU A 78 -15.36 30.37 0.06
C LEU A 78 -16.09 30.51 -1.29
N PRO A 79 -15.53 31.17 -2.33
CA PRO A 79 -16.19 31.25 -3.63
C PRO A 79 -16.32 29.90 -4.36
N ARG A 80 -15.53 28.89 -4.00
CA ARG A 80 -15.38 27.63 -4.76
C ARG A 80 -15.69 26.37 -3.94
N ARG A 81 -15.98 26.49 -2.63
CA ARG A 81 -16.17 25.35 -1.71
C ARG A 81 -17.40 24.49 -1.98
N GLY A 82 -18.39 24.99 -2.73
CA GLY A 82 -19.69 24.35 -2.84
C GLY A 82 -20.37 24.20 -1.47
N ARG A 83 -20.63 22.95 -1.05
CA ARG A 83 -21.23 22.63 0.26
C ARG A 83 -20.21 22.13 1.30
N MET A 84 -18.93 22.07 0.93
CA MET A 84 -17.91 21.51 1.80
C MET A 84 -17.67 22.46 2.99
N PRO A 85 -17.70 21.95 4.23
CA PRO A 85 -17.38 22.74 5.41
C PRO A 85 -15.95 23.27 5.34
N VAL A 86 -15.76 24.52 5.79
CA VAL A 86 -14.47 25.21 5.81
C VAL A 86 -14.05 25.50 7.24
N ILE A 87 -12.81 25.12 7.56
CA ILE A 87 -12.15 25.31 8.83
C ILE A 87 -11.08 26.39 8.65
N ALA A 88 -11.07 27.40 9.52
CA ALA A 88 -10.06 28.46 9.50
C ALA A 88 -8.98 28.23 10.56
N GLY A 89 -7.72 28.41 10.17
CA GLY A 89 -6.63 28.60 11.13
C GLY A 89 -6.80 29.90 11.89
N LEU A 90 -6.65 29.84 13.22
CA LEU A 90 -6.72 31.01 14.08
C LEU A 90 -5.56 30.98 15.08
N LEU A 91 -4.66 31.94 14.94
CA LEU A 91 -3.63 32.24 15.92
C LEU A 91 -4.26 33.08 17.02
N VAL A 92 -4.22 32.59 18.27
CA VAL A 92 -4.82 33.28 19.42
C VAL A 92 -4.18 34.66 19.70
N ASN A 93 -2.89 34.80 19.41
CA ASN A 93 -2.12 36.01 19.70
C ASN A 93 -2.14 36.98 18.52
N ASP A 94 -3.29 37.58 18.29
CA ASP A 94 -3.45 38.56 17.23
C ASP A 94 -3.12 39.99 17.71
N PRO A 95 -2.14 40.67 17.10
CA PRO A 95 -1.81 42.04 17.49
C PRO A 95 -2.79 43.10 16.92
N THR A 96 -3.65 42.76 15.96
CA THR A 96 -4.47 43.75 15.23
C THR A 96 -5.94 43.76 15.62
N HIS A 97 -6.48 42.64 16.11
CA HIS A 97 -7.89 42.51 16.48
C HIS A 97 -8.05 41.67 17.73
N SER A 98 -9.11 41.93 18.50
CA SER A 98 -9.48 41.03 19.60
C SER A 98 -9.93 39.66 19.07
N LEU A 99 -9.82 38.63 19.91
CA LEU A 99 -10.29 37.28 19.57
C LEU A 99 -11.78 37.26 19.20
N GLU A 100 -12.60 38.07 19.88
CA GLU A 100 -14.05 38.13 19.66
C GLU A 100 -14.38 38.75 18.30
N GLU A 101 -13.66 39.80 17.90
CA GLU A 101 -13.78 40.38 16.57
C GLU A 101 -13.36 39.38 15.49
N ARG A 102 -12.26 38.64 15.69
CA ARG A 102 -11.82 37.61 14.73
C ARG A 102 -12.87 36.51 14.55
N LEU A 103 -13.38 35.97 15.64
CA LEU A 103 -14.43 34.95 15.60
C LEU A 103 -15.72 35.50 14.96
N ALA A 104 -16.09 36.75 15.24
CA ALA A 104 -17.25 37.38 14.60
C ALA A 104 -17.07 37.52 13.07
N ARG A 105 -15.89 37.94 12.62
CA ARG A 105 -15.55 38.06 11.18
C ARG A 105 -15.59 36.70 10.48
N LEU A 106 -14.98 35.67 11.07
CA LEU A 106 -15.03 34.31 10.51
C LEU A 106 -16.47 33.78 10.42
N ARG A 107 -17.31 34.10 11.41
CA ARG A 107 -18.73 33.73 11.38
C ARG A 107 -19.48 34.43 10.26
N GLN A 108 -19.24 35.72 10.05
CA GLN A 108 -19.83 36.48 8.94
C GLN A 108 -19.41 35.94 7.57
N LEU A 109 -18.19 35.43 7.45
CA LEU A 109 -17.70 34.74 6.26
C LEU A 109 -18.33 33.36 6.02
N GLY A 110 -19.06 32.82 7.00
CA GLY A 110 -19.67 31.50 6.91
C GLY A 110 -18.68 30.35 7.08
N VAL A 111 -17.59 30.59 7.83
CA VAL A 111 -16.67 29.55 8.31
C VAL A 111 -17.41 28.68 9.34
N GLU A 112 -17.21 27.36 9.27
CA GLU A 112 -17.94 26.40 10.11
C GLU A 112 -17.14 25.89 11.30
N GLY A 113 -15.80 25.95 11.22
CA GLY A 113 -14.92 25.54 12.30
C GLY A 113 -13.62 26.32 12.37
N VAL A 114 -12.92 26.18 13.49
CA VAL A 114 -11.62 26.82 13.74
C VAL A 114 -10.59 25.81 14.27
N VAL A 115 -9.33 26.03 13.95
CA VAL A 115 -8.17 25.24 14.43
C VAL A 115 -7.08 26.16 14.95
N ASN A 116 -6.37 25.80 16.02
CA ASN A 116 -5.20 26.55 16.52
C ASN A 116 -4.03 26.42 15.53
N TRP A 117 -3.98 27.34 14.58
CA TRP A 117 -2.93 27.37 13.56
C TRP A 117 -2.50 28.80 13.25
N PRO A 118 -1.20 29.09 13.10
CA PRO A 118 -0.06 28.17 13.29
C PRO A 118 0.06 27.66 14.72
N THR A 119 0.29 26.35 14.87
CA THR A 119 0.39 25.71 16.20
C THR A 119 1.68 26.12 16.88
N VAL A 120 1.61 26.41 18.17
CA VAL A 120 2.77 26.69 19.03
C VAL A 120 3.65 25.43 19.08
N GLY A 121 4.90 25.47 18.61
CA GLY A 121 5.87 24.37 18.79
C GLY A 121 6.16 23.45 17.59
N PHE A 122 5.73 23.80 16.38
CA PHE A 122 6.03 22.99 15.18
C PHE A 122 7.50 23.09 14.69
N ILE A 123 8.27 24.07 15.18
CA ILE A 123 9.64 24.37 14.71
C ILE A 123 10.71 23.77 15.63
N ASP A 124 10.59 23.98 16.95
CA ASP A 124 11.44 23.39 17.99
C ASP A 124 10.75 23.41 19.38
N GLY A 125 11.26 22.61 20.33
CA GLY A 125 10.75 22.57 21.71
C GLY A 125 11.14 23.76 22.59
N HIS A 126 12.15 24.56 22.20
CA HIS A 126 12.62 25.70 22.98
C HIS A 126 11.68 26.90 22.84
N PHE A 127 11.23 27.18 21.62
CA PHE A 127 10.24 28.20 21.31
C PHE A 127 8.88 27.84 21.92
N ARG A 128 8.53 26.55 21.94
CA ARG A 128 7.35 26.07 22.66
C ARG A 128 7.44 26.40 24.16
N GLY A 129 8.55 26.05 24.80
CA GLY A 129 8.77 26.35 26.22
C GLY A 129 8.69 27.85 26.53
N ALA A 130 9.25 28.70 25.65
CA ALA A 130 9.19 30.15 25.81
C ALA A 130 7.75 30.71 25.71
N LEU A 131 6.95 30.21 24.76
CA LEU A 131 5.55 30.63 24.63
C LEU A 131 4.67 30.12 25.77
N GLU A 132 4.90 28.91 26.26
CA GLU A 132 4.22 28.40 27.47
C GLU A 132 4.55 29.27 28.69
N ALA A 133 5.82 29.62 28.89
CA ALA A 133 6.24 30.51 29.98
C ALA A 133 5.64 31.92 29.88
N ALA A 134 5.37 32.40 28.66
CA ALA A 134 4.71 33.67 28.41
C ALA A 134 3.17 33.60 28.52
N GLY A 135 2.58 32.43 28.81
CA GLY A 135 1.13 32.24 28.83
C GLY A 135 0.47 32.24 27.45
N LEU A 136 1.27 32.07 26.40
CA LEU A 136 0.89 32.11 24.98
C LEU A 136 0.84 30.72 24.34
N GLY A 137 0.98 29.66 25.14
CA GLY A 137 0.97 28.26 24.72
C GLY A 137 -0.42 27.62 24.75
N THR A 138 -0.49 26.32 25.05
CA THR A 138 -1.73 25.55 24.84
C THR A 138 -2.90 25.95 25.73
N GLU A 139 -2.69 26.54 26.92
CA GLU A 139 -3.83 27.06 27.70
C GLU A 139 -4.54 28.21 26.98
N ALA A 140 -3.78 29.11 26.32
CA ALA A 140 -4.36 30.19 25.53
C ALA A 140 -5.12 29.65 24.31
N GLU A 141 -4.56 28.63 23.64
CA GLU A 141 -5.21 27.94 22.53
C GLU A 141 -6.53 27.27 22.96
N ILE A 142 -6.54 26.59 24.12
CA ILE A 142 -7.75 25.99 24.72
C ILE A 142 -8.80 27.06 25.03
N GLY A 143 -8.40 28.17 25.64
CA GLY A 143 -9.30 29.31 25.90
C GLY A 143 -9.93 29.86 24.62
N MET A 144 -9.14 29.96 23.55
CA MET A 144 -9.61 30.37 22.23
C MET A 144 -10.63 29.38 21.63
N LEU A 145 -10.35 28.08 21.69
CA LEU A 145 -11.26 27.05 21.21
C LEU A 145 -12.56 27.03 22.02
N HIS A 146 -12.51 27.19 23.35
CA HIS A 146 -13.73 27.32 24.16
C HIS A 146 -14.58 28.52 23.76
N ARG A 147 -13.96 29.68 23.50
CA ARG A 147 -14.69 30.88 23.04
C ARG A 147 -15.32 30.65 21.67
N ALA A 148 -14.60 30.01 20.75
CA ALA A 148 -15.13 29.65 19.44
C ALA A 148 -16.31 28.67 19.55
N LYS A 149 -16.21 27.66 20.41
CA LYS A 149 -17.30 26.70 20.66
C LYS A 149 -18.55 27.40 21.18
N ALA A 150 -18.40 28.34 22.13
CA ALA A 150 -19.50 29.15 22.64
C ALA A 150 -20.17 30.03 21.55
N MET A 151 -19.41 30.38 20.50
CA MET A 151 -19.92 31.09 19.32
C MET A 151 -20.45 30.14 18.23
N GLY A 152 -20.51 28.83 18.47
CA GLY A 152 -21.13 27.84 17.58
C GLY A 152 -20.22 27.30 16.47
N PHE A 153 -18.91 27.53 16.55
CA PHE A 153 -17.94 26.89 15.67
C PHE A 153 -17.70 25.44 16.09
N ALA A 154 -17.41 24.57 15.12
CA ALA A 154 -16.72 23.32 15.41
C ALA A 154 -15.24 23.61 15.74
N THR A 155 -14.72 22.96 16.75
CA THR A 155 -13.37 23.17 17.27
C THR A 155 -12.44 22.03 16.92
N PHE A 156 -11.26 22.38 16.41
CA PHE A 156 -10.20 21.45 16.08
C PHE A 156 -8.97 21.78 16.94
N GLY A 157 -8.51 20.81 17.72
CA GLY A 157 -7.21 20.90 18.39
C GLY A 157 -6.12 20.34 17.47
N PHE A 158 -5.13 21.15 17.11
CA PHE A 158 -3.91 20.70 16.43
C PHE A 158 -2.89 20.32 17.48
N ALA A 159 -2.70 19.02 17.68
CA ALA A 159 -1.76 18.46 18.64
C ALA A 159 -0.44 18.10 17.96
N VAL A 160 0.67 18.31 18.67
CA VAL A 160 2.01 17.94 18.23
C VAL A 160 2.52 16.82 19.12
N VAL A 161 3.27 15.89 18.53
CA VAL A 161 3.82 14.74 19.26
C VAL A 161 4.73 15.19 20.40
N GLY A 162 4.50 14.65 21.60
CA GLY A 162 5.43 14.73 22.74
C GLY A 162 5.31 15.98 23.61
N ASP A 163 4.32 16.84 23.40
CA ASP A 163 4.09 18.05 24.22
C ASP A 163 2.87 17.94 25.17
N GLY A 164 2.16 16.81 25.16
CA GLY A 164 0.95 16.56 25.97
C GLY A 164 -0.28 17.37 25.55
N SER A 165 -0.23 18.08 24.41
CA SER A 165 -1.34 18.88 23.90
C SER A 165 -2.55 18.02 23.52
N ALA A 166 -2.35 16.79 23.06
CA ALA A 166 -3.45 15.88 22.67
C ALA A 166 -4.40 15.60 23.84
N SER A 167 -3.87 15.22 25.01
CA SER A 167 -4.68 14.99 26.22
C SER A 167 -5.39 16.28 26.69
N ARG A 168 -4.71 17.43 26.63
CA ARG A 168 -5.27 18.72 27.08
C ARG A 168 -6.41 19.20 26.17
N PHE A 169 -6.24 19.12 24.86
CA PHE A 169 -7.31 19.45 23.90
C PHE A 169 -8.49 18.46 24.01
N ALA A 170 -8.23 17.17 24.21
CA ALA A 170 -9.29 16.18 24.42
C ALA A 170 -10.08 16.47 25.71
N THR A 171 -9.40 16.80 26.81
CA THR A 171 -10.04 17.21 28.07
C THR A 171 -10.87 18.49 27.91
N ALA A 172 -10.41 19.44 27.07
CA ALA A 172 -11.16 20.63 26.71
C ALA A 172 -12.40 20.35 25.84
N GLY A 173 -12.58 19.11 25.37
CA GLY A 173 -13.77 18.67 24.65
C GLY A 173 -13.85 19.21 23.22
N VAL A 174 -12.72 19.30 22.50
CA VAL A 174 -12.70 19.67 21.08
C VAL A 174 -13.52 18.69 20.23
N ASP A 175 -14.07 19.13 19.10
CA ASP A 175 -14.92 18.26 18.27
C ASP A 175 -14.09 17.33 17.37
N ALA A 176 -12.90 17.80 16.98
CA ALA A 176 -11.92 17.06 16.21
C ALA A 176 -10.48 17.36 16.67
N MET A 177 -9.57 16.44 16.36
CA MET A 177 -8.14 16.51 16.63
C MET A 177 -7.37 16.36 15.32
N ILE A 178 -6.44 17.28 15.07
CA ILE A 178 -5.42 17.14 14.04
C ILE A 178 -4.14 16.66 14.72
N MET A 179 -3.70 15.45 14.39
CA MET A 179 -2.53 14.80 14.97
C MET A 179 -1.31 15.02 14.08
N GLY A 180 -0.50 16.01 14.45
CA GLY A 180 0.67 16.44 13.69
C GLY A 180 1.87 15.50 13.84
N LEU A 181 2.27 14.85 12.75
CA LEU A 181 3.41 13.94 12.67
C LEU A 181 4.70 14.61 12.15
N GLY A 182 4.78 15.93 12.30
CA GLY A 182 5.89 16.75 11.83
C GLY A 182 5.79 17.18 10.36
N LEU A 183 6.88 17.74 9.83
CA LEU A 183 6.95 18.26 8.46
C LEU A 183 6.86 17.17 7.41
N THR A 184 6.16 17.47 6.31
CA THR A 184 6.09 16.58 5.17
C THR A 184 7.43 16.53 4.43
N HIS A 185 7.99 15.34 4.29
CA HIS A 185 9.24 15.08 3.57
C HIS A 185 9.06 13.88 2.62
N GLU A 186 9.75 13.89 1.48
CA GLU A 186 9.80 12.74 0.58
C GLU A 186 10.97 11.84 0.94
N VAL A 187 10.69 10.54 1.07
CA VAL A 187 11.69 9.50 1.26
C VAL A 187 11.62 8.58 0.05
N HIS A 188 12.73 8.51 -0.70
CA HIS A 188 12.80 7.72 -1.93
C HIS A 188 13.20 6.26 -1.68
N ASP A 189 13.93 5.99 -0.59
CA ASP A 189 14.26 4.62 -0.19
C ASP A 189 13.04 3.93 0.44
N VAL A 190 12.78 2.69 0.00
CA VAL A 190 11.58 1.95 0.39
C VAL A 190 11.66 1.46 1.85
N GLN A 191 12.85 1.09 2.33
CA GLN A 191 13.04 0.63 3.71
C GLN A 191 12.95 1.81 4.66
N GLU A 192 13.66 2.90 4.35
CA GLU A 192 13.61 4.14 5.12
C GLU A 192 12.17 4.69 5.18
N ARG A 193 11.46 4.71 4.06
CA ARG A 193 10.04 5.13 4.03
C ARG A 193 9.17 4.25 4.93
N ARG A 194 9.37 2.93 4.92
CA ARG A 194 8.64 2.00 5.78
C ARG A 194 8.93 2.27 7.26
N ASP A 195 10.18 2.47 7.62
CA ASP A 195 10.60 2.74 9.00
C ASP A 195 10.00 4.07 9.50
N HIS A 196 10.01 5.11 8.65
CA HIS A 196 9.39 6.40 8.92
C HIS A 196 7.87 6.29 9.14
N ILE A 197 7.19 5.46 8.34
CA ILE A 197 5.75 5.20 8.51
C ILE A 197 5.47 4.42 9.80
N GLN A 198 6.25 3.40 10.11
CA GLN A 198 6.12 2.65 11.37
C GLN A 198 6.36 3.54 12.60
N HIS A 199 7.36 4.42 12.52
CA HIS A 199 7.62 5.42 13.55
C HIS A 199 6.41 6.35 13.71
N SER A 200 5.85 6.85 12.60
CA SER A 200 4.65 7.69 12.60
C SER A 200 3.45 7.01 13.24
N CYS A 201 3.22 5.72 12.98
CA CYS A 201 2.18 4.93 13.65
C CYS A 201 2.39 4.86 15.17
N THR A 202 3.65 4.72 15.61
CA THR A 202 3.99 4.69 17.04
C THR A 202 3.67 6.02 17.72
N LEU A 203 4.09 7.13 17.10
CA LEU A 203 3.80 8.48 17.61
C LEU A 203 2.30 8.76 17.64
N LEU A 204 1.58 8.34 16.60
CA LEU A 204 0.16 8.56 16.50
C LEU A 204 -0.63 7.77 17.53
N ASN A 205 -0.26 6.50 17.75
CA ASN A 205 -0.89 5.67 18.77
C ASN A 205 -0.65 6.20 20.20
N ALA A 206 0.51 6.81 20.46
CA ALA A 206 0.76 7.46 21.74
C ALA A 206 -0.20 8.64 21.97
N MET A 207 -0.41 9.50 20.97
CA MET A 207 -1.39 10.60 21.06
C MET A 207 -2.82 10.09 21.17
N LEU A 208 -3.19 9.04 20.44
CA LEU A 208 -4.52 8.41 20.55
C LEU A 208 -4.78 7.85 21.94
N GLU A 209 -3.78 7.23 22.56
CA GLU A 209 -3.86 6.72 23.92
C GLU A 209 -4.05 7.87 24.93
N GLU A 210 -3.31 8.97 24.78
CA GLU A 210 -3.51 10.19 25.57
C GLU A 210 -4.95 10.74 25.48
N VAL A 211 -5.53 10.73 24.27
CA VAL A 211 -6.92 11.13 24.04
C VAL A 211 -7.88 10.14 24.69
N HIS A 212 -7.67 8.83 24.49
CA HIS A 212 -8.53 7.78 25.02
C HIS A 212 -8.64 7.84 26.55
N GLN A 213 -7.54 8.12 27.25
CA GLN A 213 -7.49 8.23 28.71
C GLN A 213 -8.36 9.39 29.26
N THR A 214 -8.70 10.39 28.46
CA THR A 214 -9.60 11.47 28.88
C THR A 214 -11.08 11.08 28.88
N GLY A 215 -11.43 9.95 28.24
CA GLY A 215 -12.82 9.53 28.02
C GLY A 215 -13.57 10.33 26.94
N HIS A 216 -12.94 11.33 26.33
CA HIS A 216 -13.48 12.08 25.20
C HIS A 216 -13.13 11.39 23.87
N ALA A 217 -14.05 11.44 22.89
CA ALA A 217 -13.90 10.76 21.60
C ALA A 217 -14.07 11.76 20.42
N PRO A 218 -13.09 12.66 20.21
CA PRO A 218 -13.09 13.57 19.07
C PRO A 218 -12.82 12.81 17.76
N VAL A 219 -13.16 13.42 16.61
CA VAL A 219 -12.72 12.91 15.30
C VAL A 219 -11.22 13.15 15.13
N CYS A 220 -10.46 12.13 14.79
CA CYS A 220 -8.99 12.11 14.81
C CYS A 220 -8.41 12.02 13.40
N LEU A 221 -7.79 13.10 12.91
CA LEU A 221 -7.16 13.15 11.58
C LEU A 221 -5.64 13.20 11.70
N ALA A 222 -4.92 12.30 11.03
CA ALA A 222 -3.47 12.41 10.88
C ALA A 222 -3.09 13.59 9.98
N PHE A 223 -1.95 14.23 10.25
CA PHE A 223 -1.46 15.37 9.47
C PHE A 223 0.05 15.39 9.36
N GLY A 224 0.57 15.66 8.16
CA GLY A 224 2.01 15.86 7.93
C GLY A 224 2.81 14.56 7.90
N GLY A 225 4.08 14.63 8.30
CA GLY A 225 5.00 13.49 8.36
C GLY A 225 5.32 12.86 6.98
N PRO A 226 5.78 11.60 6.94
CA PRO A 226 6.14 10.89 5.71
C PRO A 226 4.94 10.48 4.84
N ILE A 227 3.72 10.89 5.19
CA ILE A 227 2.51 10.51 4.47
C ILE A 227 2.40 11.34 3.21
N THR A 228 2.61 10.70 2.07
CA THR A 228 2.64 11.34 0.76
C THR A 228 1.80 10.64 -0.29
N THR A 229 1.43 9.37 -0.05
CA THR A 229 0.60 8.58 -0.95
C THR A 229 -0.54 7.88 -0.20
N PRO A 230 -1.57 7.38 -0.92
CA PRO A 230 -2.65 6.62 -0.30
C PRO A 230 -2.17 5.37 0.45
N GLU A 231 -1.11 4.73 -0.04
CA GLU A 231 -0.53 3.54 0.59
C GLU A 231 0.09 3.87 1.96
N ASP A 232 0.72 5.05 2.09
CA ASP A 232 1.22 5.53 3.39
C ASP A 232 0.06 5.72 4.38
N LEU A 233 -1.04 6.34 3.94
CA LEU A 233 -2.23 6.52 4.76
C LEU A 233 -2.89 5.18 5.10
N GLU A 234 -2.95 4.25 4.16
CA GLU A 234 -3.46 2.90 4.41
C GLU A 234 -2.68 2.20 5.52
N GLN A 235 -1.35 2.32 5.56
CA GLN A 235 -0.55 1.80 6.66
C GLN A 235 -0.92 2.46 8.00
N LEU A 236 -1.12 3.78 8.03
CA LEU A 236 -1.57 4.46 9.25
C LEU A 236 -2.95 3.96 9.70
N LEU A 237 -3.93 3.92 8.80
CA LEU A 237 -5.29 3.44 9.09
C LEU A 237 -5.28 1.95 9.52
N ALA A 238 -4.33 1.15 9.03
CA ALA A 238 -4.19 -0.25 9.41
C ALA A 238 -3.57 -0.45 10.81
N HIS A 239 -2.84 0.55 11.31
CA HIS A 239 -2.05 0.46 12.54
C HIS A 239 -2.45 1.48 13.62
N SER A 240 -3.47 2.31 13.37
CA SER A 240 -3.98 3.30 14.30
C SER A 240 -5.49 3.55 14.12
N ALA A 241 -6.16 3.96 15.20
CA ALA A 241 -7.61 4.20 15.20
C ALA A 241 -7.96 5.65 14.81
N ILE A 242 -7.42 6.12 13.68
CA ILE A 242 -7.73 7.45 13.13
C ILE A 242 -8.93 7.40 12.18
N ASP A 243 -9.65 8.51 12.10
CA ASP A 243 -10.81 8.71 11.25
C ASP A 243 -10.42 9.18 9.83
N GLY A 244 -9.19 9.63 9.64
CA GLY A 244 -8.72 10.03 8.31
C GLY A 244 -7.46 10.88 8.31
N PHE A 245 -7.33 11.71 7.28
CA PHE A 245 -6.12 12.48 7.01
C PHE A 245 -6.44 13.90 6.55
N ALA A 246 -5.66 14.86 7.02
CA ALA A 246 -5.66 16.22 6.51
C ALA A 246 -4.27 16.60 5.99
N GLY A 247 -4.19 17.30 4.86
CA GLY A 247 -2.90 17.68 4.30
C GLY A 247 -2.99 18.80 3.27
N GLY A 248 -1.89 19.54 3.11
CA GLY A 248 -1.72 20.55 2.06
C GLY A 248 -0.63 20.16 1.08
N SER A 249 0.60 20.07 1.59
CA SER A 249 1.80 19.68 0.83
C SER A 249 1.71 18.30 0.17
N VAL A 250 0.73 17.46 0.49
CA VAL A 250 0.49 16.18 -0.19
C VAL A 250 -0.33 16.38 -1.45
N PHE A 251 -1.38 17.20 -1.38
CA PHE A 251 -2.30 17.41 -2.51
C PHE A 251 -1.84 18.50 -3.48
N GLU A 252 -1.00 19.45 -3.04
CA GLU A 252 -0.63 20.64 -3.82
C GLU A 252 0.76 20.58 -4.49
N ARG A 253 1.44 19.42 -4.54
CA ARG A 253 2.82 19.32 -5.08
C ARG A 253 2.94 19.59 -6.57
N LEU A 254 1.90 19.27 -7.34
CA LEU A 254 1.86 19.43 -8.79
C LEU A 254 0.68 20.35 -9.12
N PRO A 255 0.91 21.50 -9.79
CA PRO A 255 -0.09 22.57 -9.96
C PRO A 255 -1.13 22.24 -11.04
N PHE A 256 -1.66 21.01 -11.05
CA PHE A 256 -2.65 20.55 -12.01
C PHE A 256 -3.88 20.01 -11.28
N GLN A 257 -5.05 20.56 -11.61
CA GLN A 257 -6.33 20.17 -10.99
C GLN A 257 -6.59 18.67 -11.12
N SER A 258 -6.25 18.05 -12.26
CA SER A 258 -6.41 16.61 -12.47
C SER A 258 -5.57 15.75 -11.51
N ALA A 259 -4.36 16.20 -11.16
CA ALA A 259 -3.50 15.50 -10.21
C ALA A 259 -4.08 15.58 -8.79
N ILE A 260 -4.57 16.76 -8.38
CA ILE A 260 -5.27 16.97 -7.11
C ILE A 260 -6.51 16.07 -7.05
N VAL A 261 -7.33 16.08 -8.10
CA VAL A 261 -8.56 15.28 -8.17
C VAL A 261 -8.25 13.79 -8.04
N SER A 262 -7.28 13.30 -8.81
CA SER A 262 -6.86 11.90 -8.77
C SER A 262 -6.35 11.49 -7.38
N LEU A 263 -5.48 12.29 -6.78
CA LEU A 263 -4.87 11.96 -5.49
C LEU A 263 -5.88 12.00 -4.36
N VAL A 264 -6.72 13.04 -4.28
CA VAL A 264 -7.76 13.14 -3.24
C VAL A 264 -8.77 12.00 -3.38
N ARG A 265 -9.17 11.62 -4.60
CA ARG A 265 -10.05 10.44 -4.83
C ARG A 265 -9.41 9.15 -4.32
N ARG A 266 -8.12 8.94 -4.57
CA ARG A 266 -7.40 7.75 -4.08
C ARG A 266 -7.31 7.71 -2.56
N PHE A 267 -7.14 8.85 -1.90
CA PHE A 267 -7.21 8.93 -0.43
C PHE A 267 -8.62 8.62 0.08
N LYS A 268 -9.67 9.15 -0.58
CA LYS A 268 -11.08 8.92 -0.23
C LYS A 268 -11.55 7.49 -0.47
N SER A 269 -10.99 6.79 -1.46
CA SER A 269 -11.37 5.40 -1.78
C SER A 269 -10.82 4.37 -0.80
N LEU A 270 -9.95 4.77 0.13
CA LEU A 270 -9.49 3.88 1.19
C LEU A 270 -10.67 3.49 2.10
N LEU A 271 -10.60 2.31 2.71
CA LEU A 271 -11.67 1.81 3.57
C LEU A 271 -11.26 1.86 5.06
N LEU A 272 -11.96 2.66 5.86
CA LEU A 272 -11.95 2.61 7.33
C LEU A 272 -12.64 1.34 7.82
N ARG A 273 -12.04 0.72 8.83
CA ARG A 273 -12.62 -0.45 9.50
C ARG A 273 -13.61 -0.02 10.58
N ALA A 274 -14.89 -0.31 10.37
CA ALA A 274 -15.81 -0.67 11.45
C ALA A 274 -17.00 -1.48 10.90
N GLY A 275 -17.25 -2.65 11.51
CA GLY A 275 -18.55 -3.36 11.54
C GLY A 275 -19.22 -3.79 10.22
N ASP A 276 -19.29 -5.11 10.03
CA ASP A 276 -20.33 -5.87 9.33
C ASP A 276 -20.82 -5.39 7.96
N VAL A 277 -20.14 -5.86 6.90
CA VAL A 277 -20.64 -6.34 5.59
C VAL A 277 -19.39 -6.59 4.77
N VAL A 278 -19.20 -7.85 4.40
CA VAL A 278 -17.98 -8.47 3.89
C VAL A 278 -17.60 -7.91 2.51
N HIS A 279 -16.74 -6.90 2.53
CA HIS A 279 -15.62 -6.75 1.61
C HIS A 279 -14.42 -6.52 2.53
N PRO A 280 -13.57 -7.52 2.79
CA PRO A 280 -12.77 -7.42 3.99
C PRO A 280 -11.48 -6.67 3.66
N ALA A 281 -11.53 -5.38 3.97
CA ALA A 281 -10.38 -4.52 4.31
C ALA A 281 -9.55 -5.07 5.52
N GLY A 282 -9.78 -6.34 5.87
CA GLY A 282 -9.14 -7.24 6.82
C GLY A 282 -8.06 -8.15 6.24
N PHE A 283 -7.79 -8.13 4.92
CA PHE A 283 -6.94 -9.15 4.28
C PHE A 283 -5.69 -8.65 3.54
N GLY A 284 -5.36 -7.36 3.64
CA GLY A 284 -4.13 -6.79 3.05
C GLY A 284 -4.06 -7.09 1.54
N PRO A 285 -2.98 -7.69 1.01
CA PRO A 285 -2.83 -7.97 -0.43
C PRO A 285 -3.74 -9.08 -0.97
N LEU A 286 -4.59 -9.72 -0.16
CA LEU A 286 -5.59 -10.67 -0.68
C LEU A 286 -6.76 -9.90 -1.31
N VAL A 287 -6.83 -9.89 -2.64
CA VAL A 287 -7.86 -9.19 -3.41
C VAL A 287 -8.89 -10.19 -3.96
N GLY A 288 -10.17 -9.88 -3.79
CA GLY A 288 -11.27 -10.66 -4.36
C GLY A 288 -12.63 -10.31 -3.73
N VAL A 289 -13.68 -10.39 -4.55
CA VAL A 289 -15.09 -10.02 -4.23
C VAL A 289 -16.06 -11.17 -4.48
N SER A 290 -15.60 -12.25 -5.10
CA SER A 290 -16.36 -13.44 -5.41
C SER A 290 -16.85 -14.15 -4.15
N ASP A 291 -18.00 -14.82 -4.21
CA ASP A 291 -18.59 -15.51 -3.07
C ASP A 291 -17.62 -16.53 -2.43
N GLN A 292 -16.79 -17.17 -3.24
CA GLN A 292 -15.76 -18.10 -2.80
C GLN A 292 -14.67 -17.40 -1.98
N MET A 293 -14.23 -16.22 -2.40
CA MET A 293 -13.29 -15.41 -1.64
C MET A 293 -13.94 -14.86 -0.36
N LEU A 294 -15.20 -14.42 -0.43
CA LEU A 294 -15.93 -13.96 0.76
C LEU A 294 -16.07 -15.05 1.81
N GLU A 295 -16.31 -16.30 1.41
CA GLU A 295 -16.33 -17.44 2.32
C GLU A 295 -14.94 -17.76 2.88
N LEU A 296 -13.89 -17.72 2.05
CA LEU A 296 -12.51 -17.87 2.51
C LEU A 296 -12.17 -16.84 3.60
N TYR A 297 -12.56 -15.58 3.41
CA TYR A 297 -12.32 -14.53 4.39
C TYR A 297 -13.01 -14.82 5.71
N ARG A 298 -14.31 -15.17 5.70
CA ARG A 298 -15.05 -15.54 6.92
C ARG A 298 -14.40 -16.72 7.64
N ARG A 299 -13.92 -17.71 6.89
CA ARG A 299 -13.25 -18.89 7.44
C ARG A 299 -11.93 -18.51 8.10
N VAL A 300 -11.13 -17.66 7.46
CA VAL A 300 -9.88 -17.15 8.05
C VAL A 300 -10.17 -16.34 9.32
N GLU A 301 -11.13 -15.42 9.29
CA GLU A 301 -11.52 -14.62 10.48
C GLU A 301 -11.98 -15.51 11.64
N ARG A 302 -12.73 -16.57 11.35
CA ARG A 302 -13.18 -17.53 12.37
C ARG A 302 -12.02 -18.35 12.95
N VAL A 303 -11.06 -18.76 12.13
CA VAL A 303 -9.98 -19.67 12.54
C VAL A 303 -8.80 -18.94 13.17
N ALA A 304 -8.51 -17.71 12.74
CA ALA A 304 -7.32 -16.97 13.14
C ALA A 304 -7.13 -16.80 14.65
N PRO A 305 -8.17 -16.51 15.47
CA PRO A 305 -8.02 -16.35 16.93
C PRO A 305 -7.64 -17.64 17.68
N PHE A 306 -7.89 -18.81 17.10
CA PHE A 306 -7.63 -20.10 17.76
C PHE A 306 -6.19 -20.57 17.54
N ASP A 307 -5.56 -21.09 18.59
CA ASP A 307 -4.20 -21.62 18.55
C ASP A 307 -4.17 -23.07 18.04
N VAL A 308 -4.62 -23.25 16.80
CA VAL A 308 -4.67 -24.54 16.09
C VAL A 308 -3.82 -24.50 14.84
N SER A 309 -3.37 -25.68 14.39
CA SER A 309 -2.71 -25.83 13.09
C SER A 309 -3.70 -25.62 11.95
N VAL A 310 -3.25 -24.97 10.89
CA VAL A 310 -4.08 -24.70 9.70
C VAL A 310 -3.38 -25.20 8.46
N TYR A 311 -4.09 -25.98 7.65
CA TYR A 311 -3.63 -26.44 6.35
C TYR A 311 -4.32 -25.64 5.25
N ILE A 312 -3.53 -24.94 4.43
CA ILE A 312 -3.97 -24.10 3.33
C ILE A 312 -3.76 -24.86 2.03
N GLN A 313 -4.85 -25.28 1.42
CA GLN A 313 -4.83 -26.03 0.17
C GLN A 313 -5.15 -25.10 -0.99
N GLY A 314 -4.33 -25.10 -2.03
CA GLY A 314 -4.61 -24.30 -3.24
C GLY A 314 -3.50 -24.39 -4.27
N GLU A 315 -3.85 -24.19 -5.53
CA GLU A 315 -2.91 -24.31 -6.65
C GLU A 315 -1.70 -23.36 -6.53
N SER A 316 -0.64 -23.65 -7.27
CA SER A 316 0.52 -22.75 -7.33
C SER A 316 0.12 -21.38 -7.90
N GLY A 317 0.70 -20.30 -7.35
CA GLY A 317 0.40 -18.93 -7.78
C GLY A 317 -0.95 -18.36 -7.33
N SER A 318 -1.71 -19.06 -6.47
CA SER A 318 -3.03 -18.62 -6.00
C SER A 318 -3.01 -17.60 -4.84
N GLY A 319 -1.88 -17.49 -4.12
CA GLY A 319 -1.70 -16.57 -2.97
C GLY A 319 -1.72 -17.22 -1.59
N LYS A 320 -1.33 -18.49 -1.43
CA LYS A 320 -1.36 -19.21 -0.14
C LYS A 320 -0.58 -18.52 0.99
N GLU A 321 0.60 -17.96 0.69
CA GLU A 321 1.39 -17.20 1.68
C GLU A 321 0.65 -15.96 2.20
N LEU A 322 -0.14 -15.30 1.34
CA LEU A 322 -0.96 -14.18 1.76
C LEU A 322 -2.06 -14.63 2.71
N VAL A 323 -2.71 -15.78 2.46
CA VAL A 323 -3.69 -16.37 3.38
C VAL A 323 -3.04 -16.69 4.74
N ALA A 324 -1.87 -17.33 4.73
CA ALA A 324 -1.12 -17.63 5.97
C ALA A 324 -0.77 -16.35 6.75
N THR A 325 -0.32 -15.32 6.05
CA THR A 325 -0.03 -14.01 6.64
C THR A 325 -1.26 -13.40 7.30
N GLN A 326 -2.44 -13.50 6.66
CA GLN A 326 -3.68 -12.99 7.25
C GLN A 326 -4.15 -13.79 8.47
N ILE A 327 -4.02 -15.12 8.44
CA ILE A 327 -4.32 -15.96 9.61
C ILE A 327 -3.43 -15.56 10.79
N HIS A 328 -2.14 -15.35 10.56
CA HIS A 328 -1.23 -14.87 11.61
C HIS A 328 -1.63 -13.49 12.12
N ARG A 329 -1.91 -12.54 11.22
CA ARG A 329 -2.26 -11.15 11.56
C ARG A 329 -3.54 -11.03 12.39
N LEU A 330 -4.53 -11.87 12.12
CA LEU A 330 -5.81 -11.88 12.83
C LEU A 330 -5.78 -12.75 14.11
N SER A 331 -4.62 -13.32 14.44
CA SER A 331 -4.47 -14.18 15.62
C SER A 331 -4.09 -13.45 16.90
N LEU A 332 -4.14 -14.17 18.02
CA LEU A 332 -3.58 -13.70 19.29
C LEU A 332 -2.05 -13.53 19.25
N ARG A 333 -1.37 -14.16 18.27
CA ARG A 333 0.08 -14.09 18.06
C ARG A 333 0.50 -12.98 17.08
N ARG A 334 -0.39 -12.06 16.69
CA ARG A 334 -0.14 -11.01 15.68
C ARG A 334 1.02 -10.04 15.94
N HIS A 335 1.44 -9.90 17.20
CA HIS A 335 2.59 -9.07 17.60
C HIS A 335 3.87 -9.91 17.81
N ARG A 336 3.85 -11.20 17.44
CA ARG A 336 4.96 -12.15 17.59
C ARG A 336 5.54 -12.49 16.22
N ALA A 337 6.65 -13.23 16.20
CA ALA A 337 7.32 -13.59 14.96
C ALA A 337 6.42 -14.42 14.03
N PHE A 338 6.44 -14.09 12.73
CA PHE A 338 5.91 -14.90 11.65
C PHE A 338 7.09 -15.36 10.79
N VAL A 339 7.47 -16.63 10.93
CA VAL A 339 8.62 -17.21 10.22
C VAL A 339 8.10 -18.05 9.07
N THR A 340 8.58 -17.80 7.86
CA THR A 340 8.20 -18.56 6.67
C THR A 340 9.34 -19.50 6.22
N VAL A 341 8.96 -20.67 5.72
CA VAL A 341 9.86 -21.71 5.22
C VAL A 341 9.23 -22.34 3.99
N ASN A 342 9.94 -22.35 2.87
CA ASN A 342 9.56 -23.15 1.70
C ASN A 342 10.26 -24.51 1.82
N CYS A 343 9.48 -25.57 2.03
CA CYS A 343 9.99 -26.93 2.24
C CYS A 343 10.66 -27.51 0.99
N GLY A 344 10.14 -27.21 -0.21
CA GLY A 344 10.70 -27.68 -1.48
C GLY A 344 12.02 -27.00 -1.87
N ALA A 345 12.34 -25.85 -1.26
CA ALA A 345 13.58 -25.12 -1.55
C ALA A 345 14.79 -25.56 -0.71
N ILE A 346 14.58 -26.40 0.32
CA ILE A 346 15.64 -26.82 1.24
C ILE A 346 16.16 -28.19 0.82
N PRO A 347 17.47 -28.33 0.52
CA PRO A 347 18.06 -29.65 0.28
C PRO A 347 17.92 -30.55 1.52
N ASP A 348 17.63 -31.83 1.32
CA ASP A 348 17.41 -32.79 2.41
C ASP A 348 18.55 -32.82 3.45
N SER A 349 19.80 -32.68 3.00
CA SER A 349 20.98 -32.66 3.87
C SER A 349 21.05 -31.45 4.80
N LEU A 350 20.35 -30.37 4.48
CA LEU A 350 20.33 -29.13 5.27
C LEU A 350 19.01 -28.95 6.03
N PHE A 351 18.04 -29.84 5.83
CA PHE A 351 16.70 -29.69 6.38
C PHE A 351 16.69 -29.50 7.90
N GLU A 352 17.33 -30.39 8.65
CA GLU A 352 17.37 -30.30 10.12
C GLU A 352 18.14 -29.07 10.61
N SER A 353 19.24 -28.73 9.93
CA SER A 353 20.08 -27.59 10.27
C SER A 353 19.35 -26.25 10.05
N GLU A 354 18.52 -26.14 9.01
CA GLU A 354 17.68 -24.96 8.78
C GLU A 354 16.49 -24.92 9.75
N LEU A 355 15.76 -26.02 9.93
CA LEU A 355 14.53 -26.03 10.75
C LEU A 355 14.83 -25.98 12.25
N PHE A 356 15.85 -26.69 12.73
CA PHE A 356 16.16 -26.87 14.15
C PHE A 356 17.45 -26.18 14.59
N GLY A 357 18.26 -25.71 13.65
CA GLY A 357 19.52 -25.03 13.93
C GLY A 357 20.67 -26.02 14.11
N HIS A 358 21.86 -25.50 14.34
CA HIS A 358 23.04 -26.31 14.63
C HIS A 358 23.97 -25.63 15.64
N GLU A 359 24.69 -26.45 16.40
CA GLU A 359 25.78 -25.99 17.26
C GLU A 359 27.09 -25.85 16.48
N LYS A 360 28.02 -25.08 17.04
CA LYS A 360 29.34 -24.90 16.43
C LYS A 360 30.06 -26.26 16.33
N GLY A 361 30.56 -26.60 15.15
CA GLY A 361 31.29 -27.85 14.90
C GLY A 361 30.42 -29.07 14.60
N ALA A 362 29.10 -28.90 14.43
CA ALA A 362 28.18 -30.01 14.13
C ALA A 362 28.47 -30.74 12.80
N PHE A 363 29.01 -30.03 11.80
CA PHE A 363 29.44 -30.59 10.52
C PHE A 363 30.52 -29.70 9.87
N THR A 364 31.13 -30.16 8.78
CA THR A 364 32.13 -29.40 8.02
C THR A 364 31.52 -28.10 7.48
N GLY A 365 31.97 -26.95 7.99
CA GLY A 365 31.44 -25.62 7.66
C GLY A 365 30.58 -24.97 8.76
N ALA A 366 30.26 -25.69 9.85
CA ALA A 366 29.54 -25.16 11.01
C ALA A 366 30.45 -24.30 11.92
N HIS A 367 30.98 -23.20 11.40
CA HIS A 367 31.95 -22.34 12.10
C HIS A 367 31.36 -21.57 13.29
N ARG A 368 30.03 -21.39 13.30
CA ARG A 368 29.27 -20.70 14.36
C ARG A 368 27.93 -21.40 14.59
N ARG A 369 27.38 -21.26 15.79
CA ARG A 369 26.01 -21.68 16.11
C ARG A 369 25.00 -20.91 15.26
N ARG A 370 23.95 -21.57 14.78
CA ARG A 370 22.84 -20.95 14.03
C ARG A 370 21.49 -21.40 14.61
N LEU A 371 20.60 -20.45 14.84
CA LEU A 371 19.24 -20.72 15.30
C LEU A 371 18.40 -21.30 14.15
N GLY A 372 17.60 -22.32 14.48
CA GLY A 372 16.65 -22.91 13.54
C GLY A 372 15.36 -22.11 13.41
N LYS A 373 14.59 -22.38 12.36
CA LYS A 373 13.29 -21.74 12.12
C LYS A 373 12.28 -21.94 13.25
N PHE A 374 12.27 -23.10 13.91
CA PHE A 374 11.44 -23.34 15.08
C PHE A 374 11.84 -22.47 16.29
N GLU A 375 13.13 -22.28 16.53
CA GLU A 375 13.63 -21.42 17.62
C GLU A 375 13.30 -19.95 17.32
N LEU A 376 13.45 -19.52 16.05
CA LEU A 376 13.07 -18.18 15.61
C LEU A 376 11.55 -17.91 15.68
N ALA A 377 10.73 -18.95 15.54
CA ALA A 377 9.27 -18.85 15.59
C ALA A 377 8.70 -19.05 17.01
N HIS A 378 9.56 -19.23 18.03
CA HIS A 378 9.12 -19.47 19.40
C HIS A 378 8.21 -18.34 19.94
N GLY A 379 7.05 -18.71 20.49
CA GLY A 379 5.99 -17.80 20.91
C GLY A 379 5.20 -17.17 19.75
N GLY A 380 5.54 -17.51 18.50
CA GLY A 380 5.00 -16.94 17.28
C GLY A 380 4.35 -17.99 16.37
N THR A 381 4.49 -17.83 15.06
CA THR A 381 3.88 -18.69 14.04
C THR A 381 4.93 -19.10 13.00
N LEU A 382 4.96 -20.38 12.64
CA LEU A 382 5.79 -20.93 11.58
C LEU A 382 4.89 -21.33 10.41
N PHE A 383 5.13 -20.72 9.26
CA PHE A 383 4.48 -21.05 8.00
C PHE A 383 5.39 -21.95 7.16
N LEU A 384 4.87 -23.13 6.82
CA LEU A 384 5.52 -24.15 6.02
C LEU A 384 4.83 -24.20 4.65
N ASP A 385 5.49 -23.66 3.62
CA ASP A 385 4.98 -23.69 2.25
C ASP A 385 5.51 -24.91 1.49
N GLU A 386 4.70 -25.41 0.56
CA GLU A 386 4.96 -26.63 -0.22
C GLU A 386 5.32 -27.86 0.63
N VAL A 387 4.55 -28.13 1.70
CA VAL A 387 4.80 -29.30 2.58
C VAL A 387 4.65 -30.65 1.89
N ALA A 388 4.00 -30.70 0.73
CA ALA A 388 3.91 -31.90 -0.10
C ALA A 388 5.27 -32.36 -0.65
N ASP A 389 6.25 -31.46 -0.73
CA ASP A 389 7.56 -31.74 -1.29
C ASP A 389 8.58 -32.14 -0.21
N LEU A 390 8.12 -32.40 1.02
CA LEU A 390 8.95 -32.91 2.10
C LEU A 390 9.39 -34.36 1.82
N SER A 391 10.70 -34.60 1.92
CA SER A 391 11.23 -35.97 1.92
C SER A 391 10.71 -36.78 3.10
N PRO A 392 10.72 -38.13 3.02
CA PRO A 392 10.30 -39.00 4.13
C PRO A 392 11.04 -38.69 5.44
N HIS A 393 12.33 -38.32 5.35
CA HIS A 393 13.12 -37.88 6.49
C HIS A 393 12.61 -36.57 7.07
N GLY A 394 12.39 -35.55 6.23
CA GLY A 394 11.82 -34.27 6.65
C GLY A 394 10.45 -34.41 7.32
N GLN A 395 9.61 -35.32 6.81
CA GLN A 395 8.30 -35.63 7.42
C GLN A 395 8.44 -36.19 8.84
N VAL A 396 9.36 -37.13 9.07
CA VAL A 396 9.62 -37.71 10.41
C VAL A 396 10.15 -36.64 11.37
N ALA A 397 11.11 -35.83 10.91
CA ALA A 397 11.73 -34.82 11.74
C ALA A 397 10.73 -33.73 12.15
N LEU A 398 9.91 -33.26 11.20
CA LEU A 398 8.85 -32.29 11.45
C LEU A 398 7.78 -32.84 12.40
N LEU A 399 7.38 -34.11 12.22
CA LEU A 399 6.40 -34.77 13.09
C LEU A 399 6.86 -34.77 14.56
N ARG A 400 8.13 -35.12 14.81
CA ARG A 400 8.69 -35.14 16.16
C ARG A 400 8.65 -33.74 16.80
N ALA A 401 9.08 -32.72 16.06
CA ALA A 401 9.08 -31.34 16.54
C ALA A 401 7.67 -30.84 16.92
N ILE A 402 6.66 -31.15 16.08
CA ILE A 402 5.27 -30.72 16.33
C ILE A 402 4.63 -31.51 17.49
N GLN A 403 4.88 -32.82 17.57
CA GLN A 403 4.27 -33.66 18.60
C GLN A 403 4.86 -33.41 19.99
N GLN A 404 6.19 -33.31 20.09
CA GLN A 404 6.89 -33.18 21.37
C GLN A 404 6.98 -31.72 21.84
N ARG A 405 6.74 -30.75 20.93
CA ARG A 405 6.99 -29.32 21.19
C ARG A 405 8.42 -29.07 21.66
N GLU A 406 9.35 -29.84 21.11
CA GLU A 406 10.77 -29.78 21.42
C GLU A 406 11.58 -29.93 20.14
N ILE A 407 12.71 -29.24 20.07
CA ILE A 407 13.69 -29.36 18.98
C ILE A 407 15.08 -29.62 19.54
N THR A 408 15.88 -30.39 18.83
CA THR A 408 17.29 -30.61 19.14
C THR A 408 18.13 -30.06 18.00
N PRO A 409 18.96 -29.03 18.21
CA PRO A 409 19.87 -28.54 17.18
C PRO A 409 20.82 -29.65 16.72
N VAL A 410 21.20 -29.64 15.44
CA VAL A 410 22.18 -30.60 14.90
C VAL A 410 23.50 -30.46 15.68
N GLY A 411 24.02 -31.58 16.18
CA GLY A 411 25.21 -31.63 17.04
C GLY A 411 24.98 -31.18 18.49
N GLY A 412 23.73 -30.86 18.88
CA GLY A 412 23.35 -30.59 20.26
C GLY A 412 22.81 -31.83 20.97
N GLU A 413 23.02 -31.92 22.28
CA GLU A 413 22.58 -33.08 23.09
C GLU A 413 21.28 -32.83 23.86
N ARG A 414 20.88 -31.57 24.05
CA ARG A 414 19.74 -31.19 24.89
C ARG A 414 18.56 -30.70 24.04
N PRO A 415 17.36 -31.31 24.17
CA PRO A 415 16.17 -30.79 23.53
C PRO A 415 15.79 -29.43 24.14
N LYS A 416 15.16 -28.58 23.32
CA LYS A 416 14.66 -27.27 23.70
C LYS A 416 13.17 -27.20 23.45
N SER A 417 12.41 -26.84 24.48
CA SER A 417 10.97 -26.63 24.34
C SER A 417 10.65 -25.43 23.45
N VAL A 418 9.71 -25.62 22.53
CA VAL A 418 9.24 -24.59 21.61
C VAL A 418 7.72 -24.50 21.59
N ASP A 419 7.19 -23.28 21.68
CA ASP A 419 5.77 -23.00 21.52
C ASP A 419 5.53 -22.30 20.19
N VAL A 420 5.11 -23.05 19.16
CA VAL A 420 4.97 -22.53 17.79
C VAL A 420 3.61 -22.92 17.23
N ARG A 421 2.85 -21.93 16.74
CA ARG A 421 1.67 -22.19 15.91
C ARG A 421 2.09 -22.56 14.50
N ILE A 422 1.56 -23.66 13.97
CA ILE A 422 1.91 -24.15 12.63
C ILE A 422 0.85 -23.76 11.61
N LEU A 423 1.25 -23.13 10.51
CA LEU A 423 0.46 -23.00 9.30
C LEU A 423 1.18 -23.77 8.19
N ALA A 424 0.49 -24.64 7.48
CA ALA A 424 1.06 -25.43 6.40
C ALA A 424 0.33 -25.14 5.08
N ALA A 425 1.03 -25.16 3.96
CA ALA A 425 0.45 -24.97 2.64
C ALA A 425 0.98 -26.00 1.64
N SER A 426 0.13 -26.39 0.69
CA SER A 426 0.54 -27.24 -0.42
C SER A 426 -0.25 -26.93 -1.70
N ASN A 427 0.42 -27.12 -2.84
CA ASN A 427 -0.18 -27.11 -4.17
C ASN A 427 -0.95 -28.39 -4.54
N ARG A 428 -0.74 -29.49 -3.80
CA ARG A 428 -1.39 -30.80 -4.00
C ARG A 428 -2.22 -31.18 -2.77
N PRO A 429 -3.36 -31.86 -2.93
CA PRO A 429 -4.10 -32.40 -1.80
C PRO A 429 -3.26 -33.44 -1.06
N LEU A 430 -2.91 -33.21 0.22
CA LEU A 430 -2.11 -34.16 1.00
C LEU A 430 -2.80 -35.52 1.17
N SER A 431 -4.14 -35.56 1.13
CA SER A 431 -4.91 -36.81 1.18
C SER A 431 -4.56 -37.76 0.03
N GLN A 432 -4.34 -37.21 -1.18
CA GLN A 432 -3.95 -38.03 -2.34
C GLN A 432 -2.54 -38.61 -2.15
N LEU A 433 -1.61 -37.81 -1.62
CA LEU A 433 -0.24 -38.27 -1.35
C LEU A 433 -0.18 -39.34 -0.25
N ILE A 434 -1.14 -39.36 0.68
CA ILE A 434 -1.28 -40.41 1.68
C ILE A 434 -1.71 -41.72 1.01
N ASP A 435 -2.70 -41.67 0.12
CA ASP A 435 -3.18 -42.84 -0.62
C ASP A 435 -2.09 -43.43 -1.53
N GLU A 436 -1.21 -42.57 -2.06
CA GLU A 436 -0.04 -42.94 -2.86
C GLU A 436 1.16 -43.42 -2.01
N GLY A 437 1.09 -43.28 -0.68
CA GLY A 437 2.17 -43.66 0.25
C GLY A 437 3.36 -42.69 0.28
N GLU A 438 3.24 -41.53 -0.35
CA GLU A 438 4.28 -40.49 -0.41
C GLU A 438 4.25 -39.55 0.82
N PHE A 439 3.12 -39.47 1.52
CA PHE A 439 2.95 -38.62 2.70
C PHE A 439 2.42 -39.39 3.90
N ARG A 440 2.99 -39.15 5.08
CA ARG A 440 2.56 -39.86 6.29
C ARG A 440 1.23 -39.33 6.83
N ALA A 441 0.30 -40.25 7.08
CA ALA A 441 -1.00 -39.94 7.66
C ALA A 441 -0.89 -39.29 9.05
N ASP A 442 0.05 -39.73 9.90
CA ASP A 442 0.23 -39.20 11.25
C ASP A 442 0.67 -37.72 11.26
N LEU A 443 1.54 -37.31 10.31
CA LEU A 443 1.91 -35.92 10.11
C LEU A 443 0.76 -35.10 9.56
N TYR A 444 0.01 -35.64 8.59
CA TYR A 444 -1.17 -34.96 8.04
C TYR A 444 -2.15 -34.57 9.14
N TYR A 445 -2.49 -35.47 10.06
CA TYR A 445 -3.41 -35.15 11.17
C TYR A 445 -2.87 -34.10 12.15
N ARG A 446 -1.54 -33.90 12.23
CA ARG A 446 -0.95 -32.83 13.04
C ARG A 446 -0.93 -31.49 12.33
N LEU A 447 -0.73 -31.48 11.01
CA LEU A 447 -0.74 -30.27 10.18
C LEU A 447 -2.17 -29.78 9.89
N ASN A 448 -3.11 -30.71 9.69
CA ASN A 448 -4.48 -30.41 9.30
C ASN A 448 -5.44 -30.33 10.51
N GLY A 449 -5.23 -29.36 11.40
CA GLY A 449 -6.20 -29.04 12.44
C GLY A 449 -7.47 -28.42 11.85
N VAL A 450 -7.29 -27.43 10.96
CA VAL A 450 -8.36 -26.86 10.14
C VAL A 450 -7.88 -26.68 8.71
N THR A 451 -8.65 -27.15 7.73
CA THR A 451 -8.37 -26.90 6.31
C THR A 451 -8.92 -25.55 5.87
N ILE A 452 -8.19 -24.82 5.03
CA ILE A 452 -8.66 -23.63 4.31
C ILE A 452 -8.34 -23.82 2.83
N GLU A 453 -9.36 -23.85 1.99
CA GLU A 453 -9.23 -24.04 0.55
C GLU A 453 -9.20 -22.69 -0.16
N LEU A 454 -8.15 -22.42 -0.92
CA LEU A 454 -7.97 -21.21 -1.71
C LEU A 454 -8.38 -21.49 -3.17
N PRO A 455 -9.46 -20.88 -3.67
CA PRO A 455 -9.96 -21.13 -5.03
C PRO A 455 -8.97 -20.69 -6.12
N PRO A 456 -8.84 -21.45 -7.22
CA PRO A 456 -8.05 -21.03 -8.36
C PRO A 456 -8.71 -19.85 -9.09
N LEU A 457 -7.93 -19.06 -9.81
CA LEU A 457 -8.38 -17.82 -10.47
C LEU A 457 -9.54 -18.06 -11.44
N ARG A 458 -9.53 -19.19 -12.16
CA ARG A 458 -10.61 -19.59 -13.08
C ARG A 458 -11.97 -19.80 -12.43
N SER A 459 -12.04 -20.13 -11.14
CA SER A 459 -13.32 -20.25 -10.43
C SER A 459 -13.81 -18.92 -9.85
N ARG A 460 -12.98 -17.88 -9.90
CA ARG A 460 -13.23 -16.54 -9.36
C ARG A 460 -12.96 -15.41 -10.38
N LEU A 461 -13.37 -15.60 -11.64
CA LEU A 461 -13.15 -14.63 -12.72
C LEU A 461 -13.67 -13.21 -12.41
N LYS A 462 -14.70 -13.08 -11.56
CA LYS A 462 -15.22 -11.78 -11.10
C LYS A 462 -14.19 -10.95 -10.32
N ASP A 463 -13.14 -11.58 -9.80
CA ASP A 463 -12.10 -10.92 -9.00
C ASP A 463 -10.99 -10.32 -9.88
N ILE A 464 -10.90 -10.79 -11.12
CA ILE A 464 -9.83 -10.42 -12.05
C ILE A 464 -9.73 -8.90 -12.29
N PRO A 465 -10.83 -8.15 -12.54
CA PRO A 465 -10.71 -6.70 -12.76
C PRO A 465 -10.05 -5.98 -11.57
N PHE A 466 -10.43 -6.35 -10.36
CA PHE A 466 -9.87 -5.79 -9.12
C PHE A 466 -8.40 -6.22 -8.92
N LEU A 467 -8.08 -7.48 -9.21
CA LEU A 467 -6.70 -7.98 -9.18
C LEU A 467 -5.83 -7.26 -10.21
N ALA A 468 -6.33 -7.07 -11.43
CA ALA A 468 -5.62 -6.40 -12.51
C ALA A 468 -5.37 -4.93 -12.18
N GLU A 469 -6.37 -4.22 -11.68
CA GLU A 469 -6.22 -2.83 -11.21
C GLU A 469 -5.17 -2.71 -10.11
N HIS A 470 -5.24 -3.59 -9.09
CA HIS A 470 -4.27 -3.62 -8.00
C HIS A 470 -2.83 -3.89 -8.48
N ILE A 471 -2.66 -4.90 -9.35
CA ILE A 471 -1.36 -5.25 -9.92
C ILE A 471 -0.83 -4.11 -10.79
N LEU A 472 -1.65 -3.55 -11.68
CA LEU A 472 -1.25 -2.44 -12.56
C LEU A 472 -0.88 -1.20 -11.76
N GLY A 473 -1.61 -0.85 -10.71
CA GLY A 473 -1.25 0.26 -9.83
C GLY A 473 0.17 0.13 -9.28
N ARG A 474 0.55 -1.07 -8.81
CA ARG A 474 1.91 -1.37 -8.35
C ARG A 474 2.94 -1.34 -9.49
N LEU A 475 2.65 -1.98 -10.63
CA LEU A 475 3.57 -2.03 -11.77
C LEU A 475 3.79 -0.65 -12.41
N SER A 476 2.76 0.20 -12.45
CA SER A 476 2.85 1.57 -12.95
C SER A 476 3.83 2.42 -12.15
N VAL A 477 3.82 2.29 -10.82
CA VAL A 477 4.81 2.94 -9.94
C VAL A 477 6.20 2.36 -10.19
N GLN A 478 6.31 1.02 -10.21
CA GLN A 478 7.59 0.32 -10.39
C GLN A 478 8.28 0.68 -11.71
N PHE A 479 7.54 0.70 -12.82
CA PHE A 479 8.09 0.98 -14.16
C PHE A 479 8.01 2.46 -14.55
N LYS A 480 7.52 3.34 -13.66
CA LYS A 480 7.31 4.77 -13.94
C LYS A 480 6.49 5.01 -15.21
N ARG A 481 5.49 4.16 -15.44
CA ARG A 481 4.60 4.24 -16.60
C ARG A 481 3.17 4.54 -16.16
N MET A 482 2.58 5.56 -16.76
CA MET A 482 1.17 5.90 -16.53
C MET A 482 0.30 4.94 -17.34
N VAL A 483 -0.18 3.88 -16.68
CA VAL A 483 -1.24 3.00 -17.20
C VAL A 483 -2.47 3.23 -16.33
N LEU A 484 -3.57 3.58 -16.96
CA LEU A 484 -4.84 3.94 -16.33
C LEU A 484 -5.82 2.76 -16.34
N SER A 485 -5.80 1.93 -17.38
CA SER A 485 -6.76 0.83 -17.51
C SER A 485 -6.36 -0.21 -18.56
N LEU A 486 -7.11 -1.31 -18.60
CA LEU A 486 -7.12 -2.29 -19.68
C LEU A 486 -8.28 -1.99 -20.64
N SER A 487 -8.10 -2.29 -21.93
CA SER A 487 -9.17 -2.20 -22.92
C SER A 487 -10.20 -3.34 -22.77
N SER A 488 -11.37 -3.18 -23.39
CA SER A 488 -12.38 -4.24 -23.48
C SER A 488 -11.83 -5.53 -24.12
N ASP A 489 -10.97 -5.38 -25.13
CA ASP A 489 -10.39 -6.50 -25.87
C ASP A 489 -9.37 -7.25 -25.03
N PHE A 490 -8.63 -6.55 -24.17
CA PHE A 490 -7.75 -7.17 -23.18
C PHE A 490 -8.61 -7.96 -22.18
N TYR A 491 -9.66 -7.36 -21.61
CA TYR A 491 -10.54 -8.07 -20.69
C TYR A 491 -11.20 -9.31 -21.31
N ALA A 492 -11.57 -9.27 -22.59
CA ALA A 492 -12.10 -10.44 -23.30
C ALA A 492 -11.07 -11.60 -23.30
N LYS A 493 -9.81 -11.31 -23.67
CA LYS A 493 -8.71 -12.31 -23.65
C LYS A 493 -8.46 -12.86 -22.25
N ILE A 494 -8.56 -12.02 -21.23
CA ILE A 494 -8.39 -12.43 -19.84
C ILE A 494 -9.49 -13.41 -19.40
N ILE A 495 -10.74 -13.17 -19.80
CA ILE A 495 -11.88 -14.01 -19.43
C ILE A 495 -11.84 -15.37 -20.15
N GLU A 496 -11.32 -15.42 -21.38
CA GLU A 496 -11.19 -16.65 -22.17
C GLU A 496 -10.07 -17.59 -21.69
N HIS A 497 -9.15 -17.13 -20.84
CA HIS A 497 -7.99 -17.90 -20.40
C HIS A 497 -8.25 -18.69 -19.10
N ASP A 498 -7.72 -19.91 -18.99
CA ASP A 498 -7.94 -20.82 -17.85
C ASP A 498 -7.04 -20.54 -16.62
N TRP A 499 -6.05 -19.65 -16.77
CA TRP A 499 -5.12 -19.22 -15.71
C TRP A 499 -4.46 -20.36 -14.91
N PRO A 500 -3.78 -21.33 -15.55
CA PRO A 500 -3.09 -22.42 -14.87
C PRO A 500 -2.02 -21.97 -13.87
N GLY A 501 -1.41 -20.79 -14.05
CA GLY A 501 -0.48 -20.18 -13.09
C GLY A 501 -1.15 -19.16 -12.15
N ASN A 502 -2.48 -19.10 -12.12
CA ASN A 502 -3.29 -18.26 -11.25
C ASN A 502 -2.86 -16.78 -11.28
N VAL A 503 -2.79 -16.12 -10.11
CA VAL A 503 -2.49 -14.69 -9.99
C VAL A 503 -1.06 -14.38 -10.44
N ARG A 504 -0.12 -15.32 -10.25
CA ARG A 504 1.27 -15.16 -10.69
C ARG A 504 1.38 -15.06 -12.21
N GLU A 505 0.58 -15.83 -12.94
CA GLU A 505 0.50 -15.74 -14.40
C GLU A 505 -0.17 -14.44 -14.86
N LEU A 506 -1.27 -14.03 -14.20
CA LEU A 506 -1.91 -12.74 -14.48
C LEU A 506 -0.93 -11.58 -14.31
N GLU A 507 -0.16 -11.57 -13.21
CA GLU A 507 0.89 -10.58 -12.97
C GLU A 507 1.96 -10.60 -14.05
N HIS A 508 2.38 -11.78 -14.52
CA HIS A 508 3.34 -11.90 -15.61
C HIS A 508 2.82 -11.27 -16.91
N VAL A 509 1.58 -11.60 -17.30
CA VAL A 509 0.95 -11.05 -18.50
C VAL A 509 0.84 -9.52 -18.42
N LEU A 510 0.35 -8.98 -17.29
CA LEU A 510 0.23 -7.54 -17.09
C LEU A 510 1.60 -6.85 -17.10
N THR A 511 2.63 -7.51 -16.57
CA THR A 511 4.02 -7.02 -16.59
C THR A 511 4.57 -6.96 -18.02
N GLN A 512 4.31 -7.96 -18.86
CA GLN A 512 4.72 -7.91 -20.27
C GLN A 512 3.98 -6.81 -21.03
N SER A 513 2.67 -6.70 -20.85
CA SER A 513 1.87 -5.67 -21.52
C SER A 513 2.30 -4.24 -21.13
N ILE A 514 2.56 -3.96 -19.85
CA ILE A 514 3.04 -2.63 -19.43
C ILE A 514 4.45 -2.32 -19.96
N MET A 515 5.28 -3.32 -20.24
CA MET A 515 6.61 -3.10 -20.81
C MET A 515 6.55 -2.85 -22.32
N LEU A 516 5.68 -3.57 -23.04
CA LEU A 516 5.72 -3.66 -24.50
C LEU A 516 4.71 -2.76 -25.21
N GLU A 517 3.60 -2.38 -24.56
CA GLU A 517 2.56 -1.55 -25.18
C GLU A 517 2.75 -0.07 -24.87
N ASP A 518 2.29 0.82 -25.75
CA ASP A 518 2.35 2.28 -25.60
C ASP A 518 1.00 2.87 -25.17
N GLY A 519 1.06 3.99 -24.44
CA GLY A 519 -0.13 4.73 -24.01
C GLY A 519 -0.69 4.33 -22.64
N PRO A 520 -1.77 5.02 -22.19
CA PRO A 520 -2.35 4.83 -20.87
C PRO A 520 -3.37 3.68 -20.78
N ILE A 521 -3.74 3.07 -21.91
CA ILE A 521 -4.67 1.94 -21.95
C ILE A 521 -3.96 0.78 -22.63
N LEU A 522 -3.88 -0.37 -21.96
CA LEU A 522 -3.29 -1.57 -22.55
C LEU A 522 -4.36 -2.29 -23.39
N ASP A 523 -4.05 -2.57 -24.65
CA ASP A 523 -4.94 -3.23 -25.61
C ASP A 523 -4.78 -4.76 -25.60
N GLY A 524 -3.74 -5.27 -24.95
CA GLY A 524 -3.43 -6.69 -24.89
C GLY A 524 -2.83 -7.19 -26.20
N LYS A 525 -2.15 -6.30 -26.94
CA LYS A 525 -1.42 -6.66 -28.16
C LYS A 525 -0.29 -7.66 -27.89
N HIS A 526 0.24 -7.63 -26.66
CA HIS A 526 1.25 -8.58 -26.17
C HIS A 526 0.70 -9.50 -25.07
N PHE A 527 -0.58 -9.90 -25.20
CA PHE A 527 -1.20 -10.88 -24.30
C PHE A 527 -0.64 -12.28 -24.58
N GLU A 528 0.42 -12.65 -23.86
CA GLU A 528 1.13 -13.92 -24.01
C GLU A 528 1.12 -14.71 -22.67
N PRO A 529 -0.01 -15.31 -22.28
CA PRO A 529 -0.06 -16.20 -21.12
C PRO A 529 0.71 -17.50 -21.38
N VAL A 530 1.12 -18.19 -20.31
CA VAL A 530 1.92 -19.41 -20.42
C VAL A 530 1.00 -20.56 -20.85
N SER A 531 0.98 -20.83 -22.16
CA SER A 531 0.14 -21.90 -22.71
C SER A 531 0.59 -23.28 -22.25
N ARG A 532 -0.34 -24.07 -21.69
CA ARG A 532 -0.16 -25.52 -21.47
C ARG A 532 0.05 -26.33 -22.77
N ARG A 533 -0.15 -25.74 -23.96
CA ARG A 533 -0.07 -26.48 -25.24
C ARG A 533 1.36 -26.79 -25.72
N SER A 534 2.40 -26.43 -24.97
CA SER A 534 3.79 -26.77 -25.31
C SER A 534 4.22 -28.19 -24.90
N ASN A 535 3.36 -28.98 -24.23
CA ASN A 535 3.69 -30.35 -23.80
C ASN A 535 3.02 -31.48 -24.59
N GLU A 536 2.29 -31.18 -25.67
CA GLU A 536 1.89 -32.21 -26.64
C GLU A 536 2.84 -32.15 -27.84
N ALA A 537 3.78 -33.11 -27.85
CA ALA A 537 4.72 -33.34 -28.94
C ALA A 537 3.98 -33.50 -30.27
N ARG A 538 4.00 -32.46 -31.12
CA ARG A 538 3.89 -32.63 -32.56
C ARG A 538 5.29 -32.85 -33.12
N PRO A 539 5.50 -33.88 -33.97
CA PRO A 539 6.81 -34.15 -34.54
C PRO A 539 7.24 -32.95 -35.39
N LEU A 540 8.36 -32.33 -35.01
CA LEU A 540 9.03 -31.31 -35.79
C LEU A 540 9.39 -31.91 -37.15
N ARG A 541 8.88 -31.32 -38.23
CA ARG A 541 9.48 -31.48 -39.55
C ARG A 541 10.69 -30.56 -39.59
N ASP A 542 11.85 -31.16 -39.86
CA ASP A 542 13.08 -30.50 -40.28
C ASP A 542 12.80 -29.41 -41.31
N ASN A 543 13.16 -28.16 -40.99
CA ASN A 543 14.20 -27.42 -41.71
C ASN A 543 14.38 -26.00 -41.17
N ASP A 544 15.65 -25.68 -40.90
CA ASP A 544 16.31 -24.37 -40.84
C ASP A 544 16.02 -23.43 -39.65
N LEU A 545 16.67 -23.74 -38.51
CA LEU A 545 17.10 -22.71 -37.56
C LEU A 545 18.54 -22.27 -37.90
N ASP A 546 18.66 -21.25 -38.77
CA ASP A 546 19.91 -20.51 -38.95
C ASP A 546 20.11 -19.55 -37.76
N LEU A 547 21.10 -19.85 -36.91
CA LEU A 547 21.50 -19.06 -35.74
C LEU A 547 22.40 -17.85 -36.08
N ASP A 548 22.29 -17.27 -37.27
CA ASP A 548 23.00 -16.04 -37.65
C ASP A 548 22.06 -14.81 -37.62
N PRO A 549 22.18 -13.92 -36.60
CA PRO A 549 21.36 -12.72 -36.46
C PRO A 549 21.46 -11.76 -37.66
N LEU A 550 22.58 -11.75 -38.38
CA LEU A 550 22.79 -10.87 -39.52
C LEU A 550 22.10 -11.40 -40.78
N ALA A 551 22.13 -12.71 -41.01
CA ALA A 551 21.39 -13.36 -42.09
C ALA A 551 19.86 -13.29 -41.87
N ALA A 552 19.40 -13.44 -40.62
CA ALA A 552 18.00 -13.26 -40.25
C ALA A 552 17.53 -11.81 -40.51
N ARG A 553 18.33 -10.81 -40.12
CA ARG A 553 18.04 -9.38 -40.36
C ARG A 553 18.02 -9.03 -41.86
N ARG A 554 18.95 -9.56 -42.66
CA ARG A 554 18.96 -9.36 -44.13
C ARG A 554 17.73 -9.99 -44.81
N ARG A 555 17.29 -11.17 -44.35
CA ARG A 555 16.05 -11.81 -44.85
C ARG A 555 14.80 -11.02 -44.46
N ALA A 556 14.71 -10.55 -43.22
CA ALA A 556 13.61 -9.70 -42.75
C ALA A 556 13.53 -8.39 -43.55
N LEU A 557 14.68 -7.75 -43.80
CA LEU A 557 14.76 -6.53 -44.60
C LEU A 557 14.31 -6.76 -46.06
N ARG A 558 14.76 -7.84 -46.71
CA ARG A 558 14.31 -8.18 -48.08
C ARG A 558 12.81 -8.48 -48.14
N ARG A 559 12.27 -9.26 -47.19
CA ARG A 559 10.85 -9.61 -47.13
C ARG A 559 9.98 -8.37 -46.93
N ALA A 560 10.35 -7.49 -46.00
CA ALA A 560 9.61 -6.24 -45.76
C ALA A 560 9.67 -5.29 -46.96
N MET A 561 10.81 -5.20 -47.65
CA MET A 561 10.95 -4.40 -48.87
C MET A 561 10.13 -4.96 -50.04
N GLN A 562 10.05 -6.29 -50.19
CA GLN A 562 9.19 -6.95 -51.19
C GLN A 562 7.70 -6.76 -50.88
N GLN A 563 7.28 -6.99 -49.63
CA GLN A 563 5.88 -6.82 -49.21
C GLN A 563 5.41 -5.36 -49.28
N ALA A 564 6.32 -4.41 -49.06
CA ALA A 564 6.05 -2.99 -49.23
C ALA A 564 6.18 -2.50 -50.68
N GLY A 565 6.46 -3.39 -51.65
CA GLY A 565 6.60 -3.03 -53.07
C GLY A 565 7.70 -1.99 -53.33
N GLY A 566 8.78 -1.99 -52.54
CA GLY A 566 9.87 -1.01 -52.61
C GLY A 566 9.60 0.32 -51.87
N ASN A 567 8.43 0.49 -51.24
CA ASN A 567 8.14 1.67 -50.43
C ASN A 567 8.86 1.60 -49.06
N LYS A 568 9.91 2.42 -48.93
CA LYS A 568 10.79 2.43 -47.75
C LYS A 568 10.09 2.85 -46.45
N SER A 569 9.05 3.70 -46.49
CA SER A 569 8.32 4.06 -45.25
C SER A 569 7.52 2.88 -44.73
N ARG A 570 6.79 2.24 -45.64
CA ARG A 570 5.92 1.10 -45.33
C ARG A 570 6.74 -0.12 -44.93
N ALA A 571 7.92 -0.31 -45.52
CA ALA A 571 8.85 -1.35 -45.08
C ALA A 571 9.39 -1.11 -43.66
N ALA A 572 9.59 0.15 -43.26
CA ALA A 572 10.05 0.49 -41.91
C ALA A 572 8.96 0.25 -40.86
N GLU A 573 7.71 0.59 -41.19
CA GLU A 573 6.52 0.27 -40.37
C GLU A 573 6.33 -1.25 -40.20
N LEU A 574 6.44 -2.03 -41.29
CA LEU A 574 6.34 -3.50 -41.23
C LEU A 574 7.45 -4.15 -40.38
N LEU A 575 8.61 -3.49 -40.27
CA LEU A 575 9.74 -3.94 -39.46
C LEU A 575 9.75 -3.34 -38.05
N GLY A 576 8.81 -2.46 -37.70
CA GLY A 576 8.77 -1.79 -36.41
C GLY A 576 9.96 -0.87 -36.13
N VAL A 577 10.62 -0.34 -37.18
CA VAL A 577 11.80 0.51 -37.03
C VAL A 577 11.60 1.89 -37.66
N THR A 578 12.36 2.88 -37.20
CA THR A 578 12.32 4.20 -37.83
C THR A 578 12.88 4.17 -39.25
N ARG A 579 12.41 5.08 -40.10
CA ARG A 579 12.91 5.24 -41.48
C ARG A 579 14.43 5.42 -41.51
N ARG A 580 14.99 6.19 -40.57
CA ARG A 580 16.43 6.42 -40.42
C ARG A 580 17.19 5.11 -40.14
N THR A 581 16.64 4.27 -39.27
CA THR A 581 17.18 2.93 -38.95
C THR A 581 17.15 2.03 -40.17
N LEU A 582 16.04 1.99 -40.91
CA LEU A 582 15.94 1.23 -42.17
C LEU A 582 17.00 1.69 -43.21
N TYR A 583 17.25 3.00 -43.35
CA TYR A 583 18.28 3.53 -44.24
C TYR A 583 19.71 3.17 -43.82
N ALA A 584 19.98 3.05 -42.51
CA ALA A 584 21.26 2.54 -42.02
C ALA A 584 21.42 1.06 -42.37
N TRP A 585 20.36 0.26 -42.19
CA TRP A 585 20.36 -1.16 -42.47
C TRP A 585 20.50 -1.47 -43.96
N LEU A 586 19.87 -0.66 -44.82
CA LEU A 586 20.04 -0.76 -46.28
C LEU A 586 21.48 -0.42 -46.70
N ARG A 587 22.12 0.56 -46.07
CA ARG A 587 23.53 0.93 -46.34
C ARG A 587 24.51 -0.17 -45.94
N GLU A 588 24.31 -0.79 -44.77
CA GLU A 588 25.09 -1.95 -44.31
C GLU A 588 24.85 -3.22 -45.16
N SER A 589 23.78 -3.23 -45.96
CA SER A 589 23.39 -4.37 -46.81
C SER A 589 23.79 -4.20 -48.28
N SER A 590 24.28 -3.03 -48.70
CA SER A 590 24.75 -2.78 -50.06
C SER A 590 26.21 -3.23 -50.20
N PRO A 591 26.55 -4.11 -51.16
CA PRO A 591 27.96 -4.39 -51.46
C PRO A 591 28.63 -3.14 -52.04
N GLU A 592 29.85 -2.85 -51.59
CA GLU A 592 30.75 -1.90 -52.26
C GLU A 592 30.90 -2.32 -53.72
N VAL A 593 30.61 -1.40 -54.63
CA VAL A 593 30.92 -1.56 -56.06
C VAL A 593 32.42 -1.35 -56.20
N ASP A 594 33.13 -2.40 -56.57
CA ASP A 594 34.54 -2.37 -56.96
C ASP A 594 34.73 -1.39 -58.14
N PRO A 595 35.58 -0.34 -58.01
CA PRO A 595 35.86 0.60 -59.10
C PRO A 595 36.61 -0.02 -60.30
N SER A 596 37.00 -1.30 -60.25
CA SER A 596 37.84 -1.92 -61.29
C SER A 596 37.10 -2.56 -62.47
N GLN A 597 35.76 -2.48 -62.56
CA GLN A 597 35.02 -2.96 -63.73
C GLN A 597 34.23 -1.83 -64.43
N LYS A 598 34.98 -0.93 -65.10
CA LYS A 598 34.52 -0.26 -66.31
C LYS A 598 35.19 -0.93 -67.50
N SER A 599 34.40 -1.62 -68.31
CA SER A 599 34.68 -1.87 -69.73
C SER A 599 33.36 -1.98 -70.46
#